data_AF-A0A151ECK3-F1
#
_entry.id   AF-A0A151ECK3-F1
#
_cell.length_a   1.000
_cell.length_b   1.000
_cell.length_c   1.000
_cell.angle_alpha   90.00
_cell.angle_beta   90.00
_cell.angle_gamma   90.00
#
_symmetry.space_group_name_H-M   'P 1'
#
loop_
_entity.id
_entity.type
_entity.pdbx_description
1 polymer ?
#
loop_
_entity_poly.entity_id
_entity_poly.type
_entity_poly.pdbx_seq_one_letter_code
_entity_poly.pdbx_strand_id
1 'polypeptide(L)'
;MIIIVALTAIVAMITVMGTKNGSSGNFRVYGSGTGTITETIPPPVGVGSTNEVLLYKISFGGRLGLNSRTGWDGNWHIRFQDVSQNELDRTRFQLTEIDNIEFDYNCGKIIYVSGTGKLNKTTGWLIFLELAEQEVGGEDVESIRIQISYPGKDWMYDTATDFDNNLGCPGHTILDSGKIFVKD
;
A
#
# COMPACT_ATOMS: atom_id res chain seq x y z
N MET A 1 25.26 -31.39 -9.39
CA MET A 1 23.81 -31.31 -9.14
C MET A 1 23.39 -29.89 -9.52
N ILE A 2 22.65 -29.74 -10.62
CA ILE A 2 22.23 -28.43 -11.15
C ILE A 2 20.89 -28.11 -10.47
N ILE A 3 20.88 -27.15 -9.54
CA ILE A 3 19.64 -26.67 -8.92
C ILE A 3 19.11 -25.53 -9.78
N ILE A 4 18.01 -25.81 -10.47
CA ILE A 4 17.21 -24.81 -11.16
C ILE A 4 16.54 -23.99 -10.07
N VAL A 5 17.05 -22.78 -9.80
CA VAL A 5 16.34 -21.78 -9.00
C VAL A 5 15.15 -21.35 -9.86
N ALA A 6 13.98 -21.90 -9.57
CA ALA A 6 12.73 -21.45 -10.15
C ALA A 6 12.44 -20.04 -9.61
N LEU A 7 12.94 -19.03 -10.33
CA LEU A 7 12.47 -17.66 -10.19
C LEU A 7 10.98 -17.71 -10.51
N THR A 8 10.15 -17.77 -9.47
CA THR A 8 8.71 -17.74 -9.66
C THR A 8 8.41 -16.32 -10.09
N ALA A 9 8.30 -16.12 -11.40
CA ALA A 9 7.79 -14.88 -11.98
C ALA A 9 6.37 -14.72 -11.46
N ILE A 10 6.22 -14.06 -10.32
CA ILE A 10 4.92 -13.64 -9.82
C ILE A 10 4.50 -12.55 -10.80
N VAL A 11 3.69 -12.97 -11.77
CA VAL A 11 2.86 -12.08 -12.57
C VAL A 11 2.15 -11.19 -11.55
N ALA A 12 2.68 -9.98 -11.38
CA ALA A 12 1.93 -8.92 -10.77
C ALA A 12 0.64 -8.89 -11.58
N MET A 13 -0.47 -9.28 -10.97
CA MET A 13 -1.76 -8.82 -11.46
C MET A 13 -1.74 -7.31 -11.23
N ILE A 14 -1.03 -6.61 -12.11
CA ILE A 14 -1.36 -5.26 -12.47
C ILE A 14 -2.70 -5.46 -13.16
N THR A 15 -3.77 -5.49 -12.36
CA THR A 15 -5.03 -4.96 -12.81
C THR A 15 -4.68 -3.52 -13.13
N VAL A 16 -4.23 -3.30 -14.37
CA VAL A 16 -4.29 -2.01 -15.03
C VAL A 16 -5.78 -1.73 -14.98
N MET A 17 -6.23 -1.04 -13.92
CA MET A 17 -7.49 -0.34 -13.96
C MET A 17 -7.25 0.69 -15.04
N GLY A 18 -7.53 0.28 -16.27
CA GLY A 18 -7.42 1.13 -17.44
C GLY A 18 -8.11 2.41 -17.05
N THR A 19 -7.36 3.50 -17.13
CA THR A 19 -7.87 4.85 -17.17
C THR A 19 -8.80 4.93 -18.37
N LYS A 20 -10.02 4.40 -18.23
CA LYS A 20 -11.15 4.96 -18.92
C LYS A 20 -11.24 6.36 -18.33
N ASN A 21 -10.70 7.31 -19.09
CA ASN A 21 -11.17 8.68 -19.19
C ASN A 21 -12.68 8.66 -19.54
N GLY A 22 -13.48 8.06 -18.68
CA GLY A 22 -14.88 8.38 -18.55
C GLY A 22 -14.88 9.68 -17.78
N SER A 23 -14.94 10.79 -18.50
CA SER A 23 -15.43 12.06 -17.98
C SER A 23 -16.82 11.84 -17.37
N SER A 24 -16.89 11.33 -16.15
CA SER A 24 -17.92 11.76 -15.23
C SER A 24 -17.39 13.08 -14.69
N GLY A 25 -17.89 14.21 -15.19
CA GLY A 25 -17.46 15.56 -14.76
C GLY A 25 -17.69 15.88 -13.27
N ASN A 26 -17.86 14.85 -12.43
CA ASN A 26 -18.17 14.94 -11.01
C ASN A 26 -17.08 14.34 -10.10
N PHE A 27 -16.02 13.71 -10.62
CA PHE A 27 -14.96 13.13 -9.77
C PHE A 27 -13.61 13.79 -10.00
N ARG A 28 -13.08 14.46 -8.98
CA ARG A 28 -11.76 15.12 -8.97
C ARG A 28 -10.78 14.24 -8.21
N VAL A 29 -9.76 13.72 -8.90
CA VAL A 29 -8.75 12.83 -8.31
C VAL A 29 -7.71 13.65 -7.55
N TYR A 30 -7.49 13.31 -6.29
CA TYR A 30 -6.45 13.90 -5.43
C TYR A 30 -5.32 12.91 -5.11
N GLY A 31 -5.60 11.62 -5.12
CA GLY A 31 -4.61 10.56 -4.93
C GLY A 31 -4.85 9.42 -5.91
N SER A 32 -3.82 8.89 -6.54
CA SER A 32 -3.94 7.65 -7.33
C SER A 32 -2.59 6.96 -7.45
N GLY A 33 -2.59 5.66 -7.66
CA GLY A 33 -1.34 4.96 -7.84
C GLY A 33 -1.52 3.46 -7.87
N THR A 34 -0.42 2.79 -8.18
CA THR A 34 -0.28 1.34 -8.04
C THR A 34 1.16 1.06 -7.68
N GLY A 35 1.41 0.05 -6.86
CA GLY A 35 2.78 -0.31 -6.54
C GLY A 35 2.89 -1.60 -5.76
N THR A 36 4.14 -1.94 -5.49
CA THR A 36 4.54 -3.08 -4.67
C THR A 36 5.63 -2.68 -3.70
N ILE A 37 5.50 -3.15 -2.47
CA ILE A 37 6.57 -3.13 -1.46
C ILE A 37 6.91 -4.57 -1.10
N THR A 38 8.18 -4.85 -0.95
CA THR A 38 8.75 -6.16 -0.68
C THR A 38 9.92 -6.06 0.28
N GLU A 39 10.08 -7.09 1.10
CA GLU A 39 11.17 -7.16 2.05
C GLU A 39 11.64 -8.58 2.21
N THR A 40 12.96 -8.75 2.19
CA THR A 40 13.63 -10.04 2.36
C THR A 40 14.08 -10.20 3.80
N ILE A 41 13.53 -11.18 4.49
CA ILE A 41 13.99 -11.55 5.83
C ILE A 41 15.13 -12.57 5.72
N PRO A 42 16.29 -12.30 6.36
CA PRO A 42 17.37 -13.28 6.43
C PRO A 42 16.94 -14.51 7.24
N PRO A 43 17.40 -15.72 6.88
CA PRO A 43 17.04 -16.93 7.61
C PRO A 43 17.49 -16.85 9.08
N PRO A 44 16.78 -17.53 10.01
CA PRO A 44 17.17 -17.56 11.41
C PRO A 44 18.61 -18.08 11.57
N VAL A 45 19.40 -17.37 12.37
CA VAL A 45 20.79 -17.73 12.65
C VAL A 45 20.85 -19.13 13.27
N GLY A 46 21.56 -20.05 12.62
CA GLY A 46 21.78 -21.42 13.12
C GLY A 46 20.95 -22.52 12.45
N VAL A 47 20.05 -22.19 11.53
CA VAL A 47 19.39 -23.18 10.67
C VAL A 47 20.27 -23.38 9.43
N GLY A 48 20.88 -24.56 9.27
CA GLY A 48 21.86 -24.87 8.22
C GLY A 48 21.33 -24.89 6.78
N SER A 49 20.23 -24.21 6.47
CA SER A 49 19.73 -24.01 5.11
C SER A 49 19.96 -22.55 4.67
N THR A 50 20.65 -22.38 3.55
CA THR A 50 20.86 -21.08 2.89
C THR A 50 19.64 -20.58 2.12
N ASN A 51 18.48 -21.24 2.25
CA ASN A 51 17.47 -21.28 1.18
C ASN A 51 16.02 -20.96 1.58
N GLU A 52 15.76 -20.26 2.68
CA GLU A 52 14.45 -19.64 2.84
C GLU A 52 14.60 -18.15 3.17
N VAL A 53 14.48 -17.35 2.11
CA VAL A 53 14.20 -15.93 2.19
C VAL A 53 12.68 -15.81 2.25
N LEU A 54 12.15 -15.40 3.40
CA LEU A 54 10.76 -14.94 3.47
C LEU A 54 10.69 -13.58 2.78
N LEU A 55 9.82 -13.46 1.78
CA LEU A 55 9.61 -12.23 1.04
C LEU A 55 8.25 -11.66 1.45
N TYR A 56 8.23 -10.68 2.34
CA TYR A 56 7.02 -9.91 2.58
C TYR A 56 6.67 -9.19 1.29
N LYS A 57 5.39 -9.20 0.92
CA LYS A 57 4.93 -8.54 -0.30
C LYS A 57 3.56 -7.95 -0.12
N ILE A 58 3.47 -6.64 -0.31
CA ILE A 58 2.20 -5.95 -0.43
C ILE A 58 2.11 -5.33 -1.81
N SER A 59 0.98 -5.55 -2.48
CA SER A 59 0.66 -4.86 -3.72
C SER A 59 -0.61 -4.07 -3.54
N PHE A 60 -0.64 -2.85 -4.06
CA PHE A 60 -1.78 -1.96 -3.91
C PHE A 60 -2.10 -1.22 -5.20
N GLY A 61 -3.29 -0.64 -5.24
CA GLY A 61 -3.64 0.28 -6.29
C GLY A 61 -5.02 0.86 -6.16
N GLY A 62 -5.19 2.05 -6.72
CA GLY A 62 -6.47 2.73 -6.67
C GLY A 62 -6.43 4.19 -7.06
N ARG A 63 -7.55 4.85 -6.77
CA ARG A 63 -7.71 6.30 -6.85
C ARG A 63 -8.65 6.78 -5.77
N LEU A 64 -8.39 7.98 -5.27
CA LEU A 64 -9.05 8.67 -4.18
C LEU A 64 -9.33 10.08 -4.65
N GLY A 65 -10.49 10.61 -4.33
CA GLY A 65 -10.87 11.92 -4.82
C GLY A 65 -12.20 12.44 -4.29
N LEU A 66 -12.60 13.61 -4.77
CA LEU A 66 -13.85 14.24 -4.40
C LEU A 66 -14.89 13.99 -5.48
N ASN A 67 -15.99 13.36 -5.10
CA ASN A 67 -17.22 13.28 -5.87
C ASN A 67 -18.13 14.46 -5.50
N SER A 68 -18.53 15.26 -6.48
CA SER A 68 -19.35 16.47 -6.26
C SER A 68 -20.71 16.22 -5.61
N ARG A 69 -21.18 14.97 -5.59
CA ARG A 69 -22.49 14.58 -5.03
C ARG A 69 -22.38 13.85 -3.71
N THR A 70 -21.34 13.06 -3.51
CA THR A 70 -21.22 12.14 -2.38
C THR A 70 -20.08 12.48 -1.44
N GLY A 71 -19.29 13.52 -1.73
CA GLY A 71 -18.12 13.86 -0.94
C GLY A 71 -16.91 13.02 -1.32
N TRP A 72 -16.07 12.67 -0.35
CA TRP A 72 -14.89 11.84 -0.60
C TRP A 72 -15.32 10.46 -1.12
N ASP A 73 -14.68 10.03 -2.20
CA ASP A 73 -14.98 8.79 -2.91
C ASP A 73 -13.69 8.24 -3.51
N GLY A 74 -13.67 6.94 -3.77
CA GLY A 74 -12.47 6.28 -4.23
C GLY A 74 -12.59 4.77 -4.17
N ASN A 75 -11.62 4.14 -4.81
CA ASN A 75 -11.50 2.70 -4.79
C ASN A 75 -10.01 2.39 -4.62
N TRP A 76 -9.65 1.78 -3.50
CA TRP A 76 -8.29 1.37 -3.20
C TRP A 76 -8.28 -0.10 -2.81
N HIS A 77 -7.36 -0.85 -3.41
CA HIS A 77 -7.19 -2.28 -3.19
C HIS A 77 -5.79 -2.53 -2.67
N ILE A 78 -5.69 -3.45 -1.72
CA ILE A 78 -4.42 -3.87 -1.14
C ILE A 78 -4.46 -5.39 -1.06
N ARG A 79 -3.35 -6.03 -1.39
CA ARG A 79 -3.16 -7.45 -1.22
C ARG A 79 -1.93 -7.68 -0.39
N PHE A 80 -2.10 -8.42 0.69
CA PHE A 80 -1.04 -8.84 1.59
C PHE A 80 -0.60 -10.24 1.20
N GLN A 81 0.71 -10.48 1.14
CA GLN A 81 1.30 -11.78 0.87
C GLN A 81 2.54 -11.96 1.73
N ASP A 82 2.54 -13.06 2.46
CA ASP A 82 3.60 -13.54 3.34
C ASP A 82 3.99 -12.54 4.46
N VAL A 83 3.10 -11.59 4.83
CA VAL A 83 3.35 -10.56 5.86
C VAL A 83 3.41 -11.13 7.29
N SER A 84 3.98 -10.36 8.23
CA SER A 84 4.22 -10.79 9.62
C SER A 84 2.96 -11.18 10.41
N GLN A 85 1.80 -10.60 10.05
CA GLN A 85 0.52 -10.87 10.69
C GLN A 85 -0.24 -11.99 9.97
N ASN A 86 -0.36 -13.15 10.63
CA ASN A 86 -1.00 -14.34 10.08
C ASN A 86 -2.46 -14.10 9.62
N GLU A 87 -3.20 -13.25 10.34
CA GLU A 87 -4.58 -12.88 10.03
C GLU A 87 -4.69 -12.05 8.74
N LEU A 88 -3.61 -11.37 8.35
CA LEU A 88 -3.52 -10.58 7.13
C LEU A 88 -2.83 -11.32 6.00
N ASP A 89 -2.10 -12.41 6.25
CA ASP A 89 -1.47 -13.16 5.18
C ASP A 89 -2.50 -13.64 4.14
N ARG A 90 -2.14 -13.46 2.86
CA ARG A 90 -2.94 -13.80 1.67
C ARG A 90 -4.31 -13.13 1.63
N THR A 91 -4.51 -12.06 2.41
CA THR A 91 -5.76 -11.32 2.42
C THR A 91 -5.78 -10.19 1.38
N ARG A 92 -6.99 -9.70 1.10
CA ARG A 92 -7.23 -8.53 0.24
C ARG A 92 -8.06 -7.52 0.99
N PHE A 93 -7.57 -6.29 1.10
CA PHE A 93 -8.36 -5.18 1.57
C PHE A 93 -8.94 -4.41 0.39
N GLN A 94 -10.22 -4.03 0.48
CA GLN A 94 -10.86 -3.09 -0.42
C GLN A 94 -11.47 -1.96 0.40
N LEU A 95 -11.02 -0.73 0.13
CA LEU A 95 -11.63 0.48 0.67
C LEU A 95 -13.05 0.63 0.13
N THR A 96 -14.01 0.87 1.02
CA THR A 96 -15.43 1.03 0.65
C THR A 96 -16.01 2.39 1.02
N GLU A 97 -15.43 3.06 2.01
CA GLU A 97 -15.86 4.38 2.47
C GLU A 97 -14.63 5.17 2.92
N ILE A 98 -14.60 6.46 2.58
CA ILE A 98 -13.54 7.39 3.00
C ILE A 98 -14.13 8.31 4.06
N ASP A 99 -13.51 8.31 5.23
CA ASP A 99 -13.94 9.14 6.36
C ASP A 99 -13.28 10.52 6.28
N ASN A 100 -11.97 10.54 6.01
CA ASN A 100 -11.19 11.78 5.93
C ASN A 100 -10.06 11.69 4.92
N ILE A 101 -9.76 12.84 4.29
CA ILE A 101 -8.55 13.07 3.51
C ILE A 101 -7.88 14.34 4.04
N GLU A 102 -6.60 14.24 4.36
CA GLU A 102 -5.75 15.35 4.80
C GLU A 102 -4.50 15.44 3.93
N PHE A 103 -4.00 16.66 3.73
CA PHE A 103 -2.81 16.92 2.92
C PHE A 103 -1.72 17.51 3.81
N ASP A 104 -0.50 17.00 3.67
CA ASP A 104 0.70 17.55 4.30
C ASP A 104 1.79 17.78 3.25
N TYR A 105 2.58 18.83 3.49
CA TYR A 105 3.67 19.29 2.64
C TYR A 105 5.03 19.34 3.36
N ASN A 106 5.09 18.96 4.64
CA ASN A 106 6.30 19.01 5.46
C ASN A 106 7.41 18.07 4.97
N CYS A 107 7.03 16.98 4.30
CA CYS A 107 7.88 15.88 3.86
C CYS A 107 7.63 15.52 2.37
N GLY A 108 7.44 16.53 1.52
CA GLY A 108 6.94 16.33 0.15
C GLY A 108 5.41 16.35 0.10
N LYS A 109 4.81 15.98 -1.04
CA LYS A 109 3.34 15.96 -1.18
C LYS A 109 2.80 14.68 -0.58
N ILE A 110 2.10 14.80 0.54
CA ILE A 110 1.53 13.67 1.26
C ILE A 110 0.02 13.82 1.30
N ILE A 111 -0.67 12.70 1.10
CA ILE A 111 -2.10 12.57 1.35
C ILE A 111 -2.33 11.46 2.38
N TYR A 112 -2.97 11.84 3.47
CA TYR A 112 -3.45 10.94 4.50
C TYR A 112 -4.91 10.60 4.22
N VAL A 113 -5.25 9.32 4.22
CA VAL A 113 -6.61 8.85 3.99
C VAL A 113 -6.97 7.87 5.08
N SER A 114 -8.09 8.15 5.76
CA SER A 114 -8.70 7.21 6.69
C SER A 114 -10.06 6.79 6.16
N GLY A 115 -10.44 5.55 6.42
CA GLY A 115 -11.70 5.03 5.96
C GLY A 115 -12.00 3.63 6.45
N THR A 116 -13.12 3.10 5.96
CA THR A 116 -13.55 1.74 6.26
C THR A 116 -13.60 0.89 4.99
N GLY A 117 -13.37 -0.41 5.17
CA GLY A 117 -13.28 -1.34 4.06
C GLY A 117 -13.65 -2.77 4.40
N LYS A 118 -13.35 -3.62 3.42
CA LYS A 118 -13.53 -5.07 3.47
C LYS A 118 -12.19 -5.75 3.48
N LEU A 119 -11.90 -6.54 4.51
CA LEU A 119 -10.82 -7.51 4.48
C LEU A 119 -11.38 -8.86 4.03
N ASN A 120 -10.94 -9.32 2.85
CA ASN A 120 -11.55 -10.40 2.07
C ASN A 120 -13.04 -10.15 1.82
N LYS A 121 -13.91 -10.74 2.65
CA LYS A 121 -15.37 -10.61 2.56
C LYS A 121 -15.98 -9.96 3.80
N THR A 122 -15.17 -9.63 4.80
CA THR A 122 -15.61 -9.11 6.10
C THR A 122 -15.53 -7.59 6.08
N THR A 123 -16.67 -6.91 6.26
CA THR A 123 -16.77 -5.44 6.31
C THR A 123 -16.37 -4.88 7.67
N GLY A 124 -16.13 -3.57 7.70
CA GLY A 124 -15.94 -2.80 8.93
C GLY A 124 -14.48 -2.61 9.32
N TRP A 125 -13.53 -3.10 8.53
CA TRP A 125 -12.11 -2.90 8.85
C TRP A 125 -11.72 -1.45 8.63
N LEU A 126 -10.95 -0.89 9.55
CA LEU A 126 -10.41 0.45 9.46
C LEU A 126 -9.09 0.41 8.70
N ILE A 127 -8.85 1.45 7.91
CA ILE A 127 -7.58 1.66 7.24
C ILE A 127 -7.12 3.10 7.43
N PHE A 128 -5.80 3.24 7.58
CA PHE A 128 -5.10 4.50 7.36
C PHE A 128 -4.08 4.29 6.25
N LEU A 129 -4.12 5.16 5.25
CA LEU A 129 -3.20 5.21 4.12
C LEU A 129 -2.45 6.53 4.16
N GLU A 130 -1.15 6.45 4.00
CA GLU A 130 -0.30 7.60 3.72
C GLU A 130 0.30 7.38 2.35
N LEU A 131 -0.05 8.21 1.38
CA LEU A 131 0.54 8.17 0.04
C LEU A 131 1.44 9.40 -0.10
N ALA A 132 2.69 9.20 -0.49
CA ALA A 132 3.61 10.31 -0.62
C ALA A 132 4.37 10.31 -1.95
N GLU A 133 4.51 11.51 -2.51
CA GLU A 133 5.52 11.87 -3.50
C GLU A 133 6.53 12.80 -2.81
N GLN A 134 7.76 12.33 -2.66
CA GLN A 134 8.81 13.04 -1.92
C GLN A 134 10.06 13.19 -2.78
N GLU A 135 10.91 14.17 -2.45
CA GLU A 135 12.25 14.28 -3.02
C GLU A 135 13.26 14.01 -1.90
N VAL A 136 14.05 12.93 -2.04
CA VAL A 136 15.05 12.53 -1.03
C VAL A 136 16.42 12.54 -1.69
N GLY A 137 17.31 13.41 -1.20
CA GLY A 137 18.67 13.51 -1.75
C GLY A 137 18.72 13.99 -3.21
N GLY A 138 17.68 14.67 -3.69
CA GLY A 138 17.58 15.14 -5.08
C GLY A 138 16.91 14.14 -6.04
N GLU A 139 16.39 13.02 -5.53
CA GLU A 139 15.67 12.01 -6.31
C GLU A 139 14.20 11.94 -5.86
N ASP A 140 13.28 11.89 -6.83
CA ASP A 140 11.86 11.66 -6.56
C ASP A 140 11.66 10.22 -6.08
N VAL A 141 11.07 10.07 -4.89
CA VAL A 141 10.75 8.80 -4.24
C VAL A 141 9.26 8.75 -3.94
N GLU A 142 8.61 7.68 -4.37
CA GLU A 142 7.25 7.37 -3.95
C GLU A 142 7.26 6.42 -2.75
N SER A 143 6.39 6.69 -1.77
CA SER A 143 6.27 5.85 -0.58
C SER A 143 4.82 5.70 -0.14
N ILE A 144 4.56 4.62 0.58
CA ILE A 144 3.26 4.31 1.16
C ILE A 144 3.40 3.85 2.60
N ARG A 145 2.45 4.23 3.46
CA ARG A 145 2.19 3.56 4.73
C ARG A 145 0.78 2.99 4.73
N ILE A 146 0.64 1.75 5.19
CA ILE A 146 -0.66 1.08 5.31
C ILE A 146 -0.79 0.63 6.76
N GLN A 147 -1.81 1.14 7.45
CA GLN A 147 -2.20 0.66 8.76
C GLN A 147 -3.62 0.08 8.70
N ILE A 148 -3.83 -1.09 9.33
CA ILE A 148 -5.13 -1.77 9.36
C ILE A 148 -5.49 -2.14 10.78
N SER A 149 -6.77 -1.97 11.13
CA SER A 149 -7.32 -2.47 12.40
C SER A 149 -8.77 -2.92 12.26
N TYR A 150 -9.23 -3.65 13.26
CA TYR A 150 -10.66 -3.88 13.47
C TYR A 150 -11.25 -2.73 14.31
N PRO A 151 -12.53 -2.35 14.15
CA PRO A 151 -13.14 -1.27 14.92
C PRO A 151 -12.96 -1.42 16.43
N GLY A 152 -12.51 -0.34 17.07
CA GLY A 152 -12.30 -0.29 18.52
C GLY A 152 -11.12 -1.13 19.01
N LYS A 153 -10.22 -1.54 18.12
CA LYS A 153 -8.93 -2.17 18.45
C LYS A 153 -7.79 -1.23 18.10
N ASP A 154 -6.64 -1.44 18.75
CA ASP A 154 -5.38 -0.85 18.33
C ASP A 154 -5.01 -1.30 16.91
N TRP A 155 -4.06 -0.60 16.27
CA TRP A 155 -3.52 -0.99 14.97
C TRP A 155 -2.98 -2.41 15.00
N MET A 156 -3.55 -3.28 14.17
CA MET A 156 -3.14 -4.68 14.04
C MET A 156 -1.92 -4.81 13.15
N TYR A 157 -1.80 -3.90 12.18
CA TYR A 157 -0.74 -3.90 11.20
C TYR A 157 -0.34 -2.49 10.83
N ASP A 158 0.95 -2.31 10.58
CA ASP A 158 1.56 -1.08 10.13
C ASP A 158 2.78 -1.42 9.26
N THR A 159 2.77 -1.00 8.00
CA THR A 159 3.94 -1.27 7.13
C THR A 159 5.21 -0.58 7.64
N ALA A 160 5.10 0.48 8.44
CA ALA A 160 6.26 1.12 9.03
C ALA A 160 7.00 0.25 10.06
N THR A 161 6.35 -0.77 10.63
CA THR A 161 7.01 -1.69 11.58
C THR A 161 7.63 -2.89 10.91
N ASP A 162 7.06 -3.31 9.77
CA ASP A 162 7.58 -4.43 9.02
C ASP A 162 8.76 -3.98 8.15
N PHE A 163 8.64 -2.86 7.43
CA PHE A 163 9.60 -2.47 6.40
C PHE A 163 10.56 -1.37 6.86
N ASP A 164 11.86 -1.67 6.89
CA ASP A 164 12.93 -0.76 7.36
C ASP A 164 13.51 0.19 6.28
N ASN A 165 12.82 0.42 5.17
CA ASN A 165 13.35 1.18 4.02
C ASN A 165 13.11 2.71 4.08
N ASN A 166 13.06 3.28 5.28
CA ASN A 166 12.88 4.73 5.49
C ASN A 166 14.08 5.54 4.99
N LEU A 167 13.91 6.34 3.93
CA LEU A 167 14.87 7.40 3.55
C LEU A 167 14.23 8.77 3.79
N GLY A 168 14.75 9.53 4.77
CA GLY A 168 14.47 10.96 4.91
C GLY A 168 13.27 11.35 5.77
N CYS A 169 12.12 10.67 5.64
CA CYS A 169 10.93 10.90 6.47
C CYS A 169 10.58 9.62 7.27
N PRO A 170 10.47 9.66 8.61
CA PRO A 170 10.22 8.46 9.41
C PRO A 170 8.82 7.89 9.20
N GLY A 171 8.70 6.57 9.01
CA GLY A 171 7.44 5.85 8.99
C GLY A 171 6.85 5.56 7.60
N HIS A 172 7.63 5.74 6.54
CA HIS A 172 7.24 5.54 5.16
C HIS A 172 7.92 4.32 4.53
N THR A 173 7.13 3.48 3.85
CA THR A 173 7.67 2.35 3.09
C THR A 173 7.89 2.74 1.63
N ILE A 174 9.15 2.79 1.17
CA ILE A 174 9.49 3.08 -0.23
C ILE A 174 9.00 1.97 -1.16
N LEU A 175 8.52 2.34 -2.34
CA LEU A 175 8.08 1.38 -3.35
C LEU A 175 9.26 0.70 -4.05
N ASP A 176 9.21 -0.63 -4.18
CA ASP A 176 10.14 -1.34 -5.08
C ASP A 176 9.75 -1.13 -6.55
N SER A 177 8.45 -0.97 -6.80
CA SER A 177 7.91 -0.67 -8.13
C SER A 177 6.56 0.02 -8.02
N GLY A 178 6.24 0.82 -9.03
CA GLY A 178 4.97 1.54 -9.09
C GLY A 178 5.15 3.05 -9.15
N LYS A 179 4.04 3.77 -9.07
CA LYS A 179 3.98 5.23 -8.97
C LYS A 179 2.77 5.64 -8.15
N ILE A 180 2.95 6.73 -7.41
CA ILE A 180 1.90 7.46 -6.68
C ILE A 180 1.78 8.84 -7.32
N PHE A 181 0.55 9.32 -7.40
CA PHE A 181 0.17 10.63 -7.92
C PHE A 181 -0.72 11.33 -6.90
N VAL A 182 -0.27 12.46 -6.37
CA VAL A 182 -0.91 13.35 -5.40
C VAL A 182 -1.14 14.70 -6.10
N LYS A 183 -2.39 15.15 -6.06
CA LYS A 183 -2.84 16.39 -6.71
C LYS A 183 -3.67 17.22 -5.74
N ASP A 184 -3.62 18.53 -5.97
CA ASP A 184 -4.42 19.56 -5.29
C ASP A 184 -5.59 20.06 -6.19
#